data_AF-A0AAD9DCQ9-F1
#
_entry.id   AF-A0AAD9DCQ9-F1
#
_cell.length_a   1.000
_cell.length_b   1.000
_cell.length_c   1.000
_cell.angle_alpha   90.00
_cell.angle_beta   90.00
_cell.angle_gamma   90.00
#
_symmetry.space_group_name_H-M   'P 1'
#
loop_
_entity.id
_entity.type
_entity.pdbx_description
1 polymer ?
#
loop_
_entity_poly.entity_id
_entity_poly.type
_entity_poly.pdbx_seq_one_letter_code
_entity_poly.pdbx_strand_id
1 'polypeptide(L)'
;MARSPKHNESHTLVVGWRNWTCLDFGDIEKELAAKLSDDDIKEILLSINAADRLIRLRLTNCKNITGAGLAPLRGSSKLGQIDLSLAAKHQSPILDQEPALSREHVLPILDTIIQNGGAKLRYLQLPHAGVKTDLLIQNSMQPLCDIKS
;
A
#
# COMPACT_ATOMS: atom_id res chain seq x y z
N MET A 1 -19.65 -12.88 33.78
CA MET A 1 -19.60 -13.36 32.38
C MET A 1 -19.68 -12.15 31.46
N ALA A 2 -18.67 -12.01 30.61
CA ALA A 2 -18.43 -10.84 29.76
C ALA A 2 -19.50 -10.64 28.68
N ARG A 3 -19.83 -9.38 28.38
CA ARG A 3 -20.35 -8.98 27.07
C ARG A 3 -19.45 -7.87 26.54
N SER A 4 -18.49 -8.27 25.72
CA SER A 4 -17.66 -7.38 24.92
C SER A 4 -18.55 -6.55 23.98
N PRO A 5 -18.36 -5.23 23.87
CA PRO A 5 -19.01 -4.45 22.83
C PRO A 5 -18.44 -4.84 21.47
N LYS A 6 -19.33 -5.17 20.54
CA LYS A 6 -19.02 -5.53 19.16
C LYS A 6 -18.30 -4.36 18.50
N HIS A 7 -17.14 -4.67 17.90
CA HIS A 7 -16.38 -3.75 17.05
C HIS A 7 -17.32 -3.16 15.99
N ASN A 8 -17.43 -1.83 15.96
CA ASN A 8 -18.05 -1.11 14.86
C ASN A 8 -17.03 -1.01 13.73
N GLU A 9 -17.13 -1.89 12.75
CA GLU A 9 -16.40 -1.72 11.49
C GLU A 9 -17.01 -0.52 10.75
N SER A 10 -16.45 0.67 10.98
CA SER A 10 -16.72 1.86 10.19
C SER A 10 -16.12 1.68 8.80
N HIS A 11 -16.84 0.99 7.93
CA HIS A 11 -16.64 1.04 6.49
C HIS A 11 -17.12 2.40 5.98
N THR A 12 -16.32 3.44 6.17
CA THR A 12 -16.66 4.77 5.67
C THR A 12 -15.91 5.04 4.39
N LEU A 13 -16.65 4.90 3.28
CA LEU A 13 -16.28 5.51 2.00
C LEU A 13 -16.59 6.99 2.11
N VAL A 14 -15.66 7.75 2.67
CA VAL A 14 -15.77 9.22 2.68
C VAL A 14 -15.09 9.72 1.42
N VAL A 15 -15.80 9.68 0.29
CA VAL A 15 -15.65 10.73 -0.74
C VAL A 15 -16.25 12.02 -0.19
N GLY A 16 -15.67 12.52 0.90
CA GLY A 16 -16.01 13.76 1.55
C GLY A 16 -14.78 14.65 1.49
N TRP A 17 -14.90 15.75 0.74
CA TRP A 17 -13.85 16.72 0.41
C TRP A 17 -13.07 17.33 1.59
N ARG A 18 -13.31 16.91 2.85
CA ARG A 18 -12.72 17.53 4.03
C ARG A 18 -11.67 16.70 4.77
N ASN A 19 -11.58 15.37 4.60
CA ASN A 19 -10.57 14.56 5.29
C ASN A 19 -10.11 13.35 4.46
N TRP A 20 -9.31 13.58 3.40
CA TRP A 20 -8.64 12.56 2.59
C TRP A 20 -7.55 11.81 3.37
N THR A 21 -7.96 11.09 4.41
CA THR A 21 -7.09 10.31 5.28
C THR A 21 -6.95 8.87 4.78
N CYS A 22 -7.87 8.40 3.96
CA CYS A 22 -7.89 7.05 3.40
C CYS A 22 -8.23 7.14 1.91
N LEU A 23 -7.39 6.55 1.06
CA LEU A 23 -7.64 6.36 -0.37
C LEU A 23 -7.63 4.86 -0.63
N ASP A 24 -8.77 4.31 -1.04
CA ASP A 24 -8.95 2.91 -1.42
C ASP A 24 -9.59 2.85 -2.81
N PHE A 25 -9.02 2.06 -3.70
CA PHE A 25 -9.55 1.83 -5.04
C PHE A 25 -10.53 0.65 -5.09
N GLY A 26 -10.80 0.01 -3.95
CA GLY A 26 -11.70 -1.15 -3.84
C GLY A 26 -13.17 -0.84 -4.10
N ASP A 27 -13.56 0.43 -4.01
CA ASP A 27 -14.93 0.90 -4.25
C ASP A 27 -15.19 1.26 -5.71
N ILE A 28 -14.14 1.28 -6.51
CA ILE A 28 -14.23 1.44 -7.96
C ILE A 28 -14.41 0.05 -8.56
N GLU A 29 -15.21 -0.04 -9.62
CA GLU A 29 -15.39 -1.29 -10.37
C GLU A 29 -14.02 -1.89 -10.73
N LYS A 30 -13.87 -3.20 -10.51
CA LYS A 30 -12.59 -3.91 -10.65
C LYS A 30 -11.93 -3.65 -12.01
N GLU A 31 -12.72 -3.61 -13.07
CA GLU A 31 -12.27 -3.41 -14.45
C GLU A 31 -11.82 -1.97 -14.72
N LEU A 32 -12.42 -0.99 -14.03
CA LEU A 32 -12.00 0.40 -14.08
C LEU A 32 -10.72 0.62 -13.28
N ALA A 33 -10.65 0.08 -12.06
CA ALA A 33 -9.45 0.14 -11.23
C ALA A 33 -8.24 -0.52 -11.91
N ALA A 34 -8.45 -1.62 -12.64
CA ALA A 34 -7.41 -2.32 -13.38
C ALA A 34 -6.90 -1.53 -14.60
N LYS A 35 -7.65 -0.55 -15.11
CA LYS A 35 -7.24 0.32 -16.23
C LYS A 35 -6.41 1.52 -15.79
N LEU A 36 -6.39 1.83 -14.49
CA LEU A 36 -5.62 2.96 -13.98
C LEU A 36 -4.12 2.72 -14.20
N SER A 37 -3.49 3.73 -14.80
CA SER A 37 -2.05 3.79 -15.04
C SER A 37 -1.33 4.53 -13.90
N ASP A 38 0.00 4.46 -13.89
CA ASP A 38 0.81 5.26 -12.97
C ASP A 38 0.54 6.76 -13.08
N ASP A 39 0.25 7.26 -14.28
CA ASP A 39 -0.08 8.68 -14.47
C ASP A 39 -1.42 9.04 -13.82
N ASP A 40 -2.44 8.18 -13.94
CA ASP A 40 -3.73 8.40 -13.27
C ASP A 40 -3.56 8.43 -11.74
N ILE A 41 -2.81 7.46 -11.20
CA ILE A 41 -2.53 7.40 -9.76
C ILE A 41 -1.76 8.64 -9.29
N LYS A 42 -0.77 9.08 -10.07
CA LYS A 42 0.02 10.28 -9.77
C LYS A 42 -0.88 11.52 -9.70
N GLU A 43 -1.72 11.74 -10.69
CA GLU A 43 -2.65 12.88 -10.72
C GLU A 43 -3.63 12.85 -9.56
N ILE A 44 -4.19 11.68 -9.22
CA ILE A 44 -5.07 11.52 -8.06
C ILE A 44 -4.32 11.90 -6.77
N LEU A 45 -3.11 11.37 -6.55
CA LEU A 45 -2.33 11.65 -5.34
C LEU A 45 -1.94 13.13 -5.22
N LEU A 46 -1.62 13.78 -6.33
CA LEU A 46 -1.36 15.22 -6.37
C LEU A 46 -2.61 16.03 -6.05
N SER A 47 -3.76 15.67 -6.65
CA SER A 47 -5.03 16.38 -6.47
C SER A 47 -5.51 16.44 -5.02
N ILE A 48 -5.16 15.42 -4.21
CA ILE A 48 -5.53 15.34 -2.80
C ILE A 48 -4.43 15.83 -1.85
N ASN A 49 -3.29 16.29 -2.37
CA ASN A 49 -2.06 16.57 -1.61
C ASN A 49 -1.67 15.40 -0.69
N ALA A 50 -1.50 14.21 -1.28
CA ALA A 50 -1.37 12.96 -0.53
C ALA A 50 -0.17 12.93 0.42
N ALA A 51 0.95 13.56 0.08
CA ALA A 51 2.16 13.60 0.92
C ALA A 51 1.87 14.11 2.34
N ASP A 52 1.01 15.12 2.49
CA ASP A 52 0.72 15.77 3.76
C ASP A 52 -0.62 15.39 4.39
N ARG A 53 -1.48 14.68 3.66
CA ARG A 53 -2.88 14.42 4.08
C ARG A 53 -3.22 12.94 4.18
N LEU A 54 -2.60 12.10 3.34
CA LEU A 54 -2.95 10.70 3.26
C LEU A 54 -2.38 9.92 4.45
N ILE A 55 -3.24 9.18 5.15
CA ILE A 55 -2.85 8.31 6.27
C ILE A 55 -2.84 6.85 5.83
N ARG A 56 -3.77 6.45 4.96
CA ARG A 56 -3.88 5.09 4.43
C ARG A 56 -4.05 5.08 2.93
N LEU A 57 -3.26 4.25 2.26
CA LEU A 57 -3.40 3.96 0.84
C LEU A 57 -3.67 2.46 0.62
N ARG A 58 -4.66 2.14 -0.21
CA ARG A 58 -4.94 0.78 -0.66
C ARG A 58 -5.17 0.76 -2.17
N LEU A 59 -4.27 0.12 -2.91
CA LEU A 59 -4.31 0.02 -4.38
C LEU A 59 -5.14 -1.18 -4.85
N THR A 60 -6.25 -1.44 -4.16
CA THR A 60 -7.13 -2.58 -4.41
C THR A 60 -7.57 -2.59 -5.88
N ASN A 61 -7.40 -3.71 -6.57
CA ASN A 61 -7.72 -3.90 -8.00
C ASN A 61 -6.87 -3.08 -9.00
N CYS A 62 -5.93 -2.23 -8.57
CA CYS A 62 -5.04 -1.49 -9.47
C CYS A 62 -3.91 -2.39 -10.00
N LYS A 63 -4.24 -3.29 -10.92
CA LYS A 63 -3.30 -4.32 -11.40
C LYS A 63 -2.26 -3.82 -12.42
N ASN A 64 -2.52 -2.69 -13.09
CA ASN A 64 -1.72 -2.17 -14.21
C ASN A 64 -0.74 -1.05 -13.82
N ILE A 65 -0.32 -1.01 -12.55
CA ILE A 65 0.58 0.02 -12.04
C ILE A 65 1.98 -0.54 -11.80
N THR A 66 3.00 0.24 -12.13
CA THR A 66 4.40 -0.10 -11.91
C THR A 66 4.95 0.43 -10.58
N GLY A 67 4.22 1.35 -9.96
CA GLY A 67 4.62 2.03 -8.73
C GLY A 67 5.30 3.38 -8.97
N ALA A 68 5.59 3.74 -10.23
CA ALA A 68 6.08 5.07 -10.60
C ALA A 68 5.08 6.17 -10.22
N GLY A 69 3.78 5.88 -10.28
CA GLY A 69 2.70 6.78 -9.92
C GLY A 69 2.65 7.12 -8.42
N LEU A 70 3.34 6.35 -7.58
CA LEU A 70 3.42 6.60 -6.15
C LEU A 70 4.46 7.68 -5.78
N ALA A 71 5.20 8.21 -6.76
CA ALA A 71 6.21 9.24 -6.54
C ALA A 71 5.74 10.45 -5.70
N PRO A 72 4.47 10.92 -5.79
CA PRO A 72 3.98 12.02 -4.94
C PRO A 72 3.94 11.70 -3.44
N LEU A 73 4.09 10.44 -3.01
CA LEU A 73 4.15 10.06 -1.60
C LEU A 73 5.55 10.16 -0.99
N ARG A 74 6.56 10.48 -1.80
CA ARG A 74 7.94 10.64 -1.34
C ARG A 74 7.99 11.64 -0.18
N GLY A 75 8.65 11.24 0.89
CA GLY A 75 8.78 12.06 2.10
C GLY A 75 7.46 12.30 2.84
N SER A 76 6.39 11.52 2.62
CA SER A 76 5.18 11.67 3.42
C SER A 76 5.45 11.46 4.91
N SER A 77 5.00 12.40 5.74
CA SER A 77 5.12 12.35 7.22
C SER A 77 3.81 11.91 7.92
N LYS A 78 2.75 11.67 7.14
CA LYS A 78 1.43 11.26 7.65
C LYS A 78 1.06 9.83 7.32
N LEU A 79 1.65 9.27 6.26
CA LEU A 79 1.29 7.94 5.79
C LEU A 79 1.62 6.90 6.87
N GLY A 80 0.58 6.22 7.34
CA GLY A 80 0.67 5.19 8.36
C GLY A 80 0.44 3.78 7.85
N GLN A 81 -0.24 3.66 6.71
CA GLN A 81 -0.55 2.39 6.08
C GLN A 81 -0.42 2.48 4.56
N ILE A 82 0.24 1.49 3.98
CA ILE A 82 0.28 1.28 2.55
C ILE A 82 0.01 -0.20 2.23
N ASP A 83 -1.01 -0.43 1.41
CA ASP A 83 -1.43 -1.76 0.97
C ASP A 83 -1.27 -1.86 -0.55
N LEU A 84 -0.23 -2.59 -0.96
CA LEU A 84 0.14 -2.90 -2.33
C LEU A 84 -0.26 -4.33 -2.71
N SER A 85 -1.15 -4.98 -1.96
CA SER A 85 -1.56 -6.37 -2.26
C SER A 85 -2.26 -6.52 -3.62
N LEU A 86 -2.79 -5.42 -4.18
CA LEU A 86 -3.60 -5.32 -5.41
C LEU A 86 -4.86 -6.20 -5.44
N ALA A 87 -5.05 -7.08 -4.46
CA ALA A 87 -6.16 -8.01 -4.33
C ALA A 87 -7.27 -7.43 -3.44
N ALA A 88 -8.53 -7.73 -3.80
CA ALA A 88 -9.68 -7.41 -2.95
C ALA A 88 -9.76 -8.35 -1.73
N LYS A 89 -10.33 -7.87 -0.61
CA LYS A 89 -10.43 -8.61 0.68
C LYS A 89 -11.05 -10.02 0.61
N HIS A 90 -11.84 -10.31 -0.41
CA HIS A 90 -12.53 -11.59 -0.60
C HIS A 90 -12.07 -12.34 -1.86
N GLN A 91 -11.05 -11.84 -2.54
CA GLN A 91 -10.44 -12.52 -3.66
C GLN A 91 -9.18 -13.23 -3.20
N SER A 92 -8.77 -14.25 -3.94
CA SER A 92 -7.48 -14.87 -3.72
C SER A 92 -6.39 -13.78 -3.73
N PRO A 93 -5.48 -13.76 -2.74
CA PRO A 93 -4.34 -12.83 -2.77
C PRO A 93 -3.38 -13.16 -3.92
N ILE A 94 -3.57 -14.32 -4.55
CA ILE A 94 -2.87 -14.74 -5.75
C ILE A 94 -3.43 -13.94 -6.93
N LEU A 95 -2.61 -13.05 -7.47
CA LEU A 95 -2.93 -12.34 -8.69
C LEU A 95 -2.83 -13.30 -9.88
N ASP A 96 -3.81 -13.26 -10.79
CA ASP A 96 -3.83 -14.05 -12.03
C ASP A 96 -2.65 -13.73 -12.97
N GLN A 97 -2.00 -12.58 -12.74
CA GLN A 97 -0.84 -12.08 -13.46
C GLN A 97 0.15 -11.50 -12.44
N GLU A 98 1.44 -11.60 -12.74
CA GLU A 98 2.48 -11.00 -11.90
C GLU A 98 2.23 -9.49 -11.76
N PRO A 99 2.25 -8.94 -10.55
CA PRO A 99 2.06 -7.52 -10.32
C PRO A 99 3.13 -6.74 -11.09
N ALA A 100 2.72 -5.74 -11.88
CA ALA A 100 3.66 -4.90 -12.63
C ALA A 100 4.53 -3.98 -11.75
N LEU A 101 4.34 -4.04 -10.42
CA LEU A 101 5.05 -3.23 -9.43
C LEU A 101 6.55 -3.49 -9.46
N SER A 102 7.31 -2.49 -9.90
CA SER A 102 8.77 -2.55 -9.92
C SER A 102 9.35 -2.12 -8.57
N ARG A 103 10.26 -2.96 -8.07
CA ARG A 103 11.04 -2.69 -6.86
C ARG A 103 11.81 -1.37 -6.95
N GLU A 104 12.31 -1.02 -8.14
CA GLU A 104 13.11 0.18 -8.36
C GLU A 104 12.30 1.48 -8.22
N HIS A 105 11.00 1.42 -8.48
CA HIS A 105 10.10 2.56 -8.30
C HIS A 105 9.59 2.64 -6.86
N VAL A 106 9.21 1.50 -6.26
CA VAL A 106 8.56 1.47 -4.94
C VAL A 106 9.55 1.69 -3.79
N LEU A 107 10.73 1.08 -3.83
CA LEU A 107 11.67 1.15 -2.70
C LEU A 107 12.14 2.56 -2.37
N PRO A 108 12.55 3.42 -3.33
CA PRO A 108 12.99 4.77 -3.01
C PRO A 108 11.88 5.59 -2.33
N ILE A 109 10.62 5.32 -2.67
CA ILE A 109 9.47 6.01 -2.08
C ILE A 109 9.31 5.57 -0.61
N LEU A 110 9.30 4.26 -0.36
CA LEU A 110 9.23 3.72 1.00
C LEU A 110 10.40 4.20 1.87
N ASP A 111 11.62 4.21 1.31
CA ASP A 111 12.83 4.66 1.99
C ASP A 111 12.71 6.13 2.42
N THR A 112 12.25 7.02 1.54
CA THR A 112 12.02 8.43 1.91
C THR A 112 10.94 8.62 2.97
N ILE A 113 9.88 7.79 2.97
CA ILE A 113 8.81 7.85 3.99
C ILE A 113 9.34 7.41 5.36
N ILE A 114 10.13 6.33 5.38
CA ILE A 114 10.76 5.81 6.61
C ILE A 114 11.75 6.83 7.16
N GLN A 115 12.57 7.44 6.30
CA GLN A 115 13.56 8.44 6.70
C GLN A 115 12.91 9.74 7.21
N ASN A 116 11.82 10.21 6.60
CA ASN A 116 11.22 11.52 6.92
C ASN A 116 10.27 11.51 8.13
N GLY A 117 9.98 10.34 8.72
CA GLY A 117 9.06 10.28 9.85
C GLY A 117 8.67 8.88 10.29
N GLY A 118 9.59 7.91 10.20
CA GLY A 118 9.39 6.47 10.37
C GLY A 118 8.56 5.98 11.58
N ALA A 119 8.16 6.85 12.50
CA ALA A 119 7.23 6.56 13.58
C ALA A 119 5.76 6.32 13.17
N LYS A 120 5.33 6.76 11.98
CA LYS A 120 3.90 6.64 11.58
C LYS A 120 3.58 5.45 10.70
N LEU A 121 4.49 5.05 9.81
CA LEU A 121 4.28 3.88 8.95
C LEU A 121 4.31 2.62 9.81
N ARG A 122 3.14 2.03 10.05
CA ARG A 122 2.96 0.84 10.91
C ARG A 122 2.59 -0.40 10.13
N TYR A 123 2.08 -0.22 8.91
CA TYR A 123 1.59 -1.32 8.08
C TYR A 123 2.01 -1.14 6.64
N LEU A 124 2.75 -2.12 6.14
CA LEU A 124 3.16 -2.26 4.75
C LEU A 124 2.74 -3.67 4.30
N GLN A 125 1.82 -3.73 3.35
CA GLN A 125 1.47 -4.99 2.69
C GLN A 125 2.00 -4.96 1.27
N LEU A 126 2.80 -5.95 0.92
CA LEU A 126 3.36 -6.13 -0.42
C LEU A 126 2.45 -7.04 -1.27
N PRO A 127 2.52 -6.95 -2.60
CA PRO A 127 1.79 -7.85 -3.47
C PRO A 127 2.21 -9.31 -3.24
N HIS A 128 1.22 -10.20 -3.20
CA HIS A 128 1.46 -11.65 -3.21
C HIS A 128 1.61 -12.09 -4.67
N ALA A 129 2.86 -12.20 -5.13
CA ALA A 129 3.15 -12.78 -6.44
C ALA A 129 2.86 -14.28 -6.40
N GLY A 130 1.95 -14.74 -7.25
CA GLY A 130 1.67 -16.16 -7.43
C GLY A 130 2.75 -16.85 -8.27
N VAL A 131 3.65 -17.57 -7.61
CA VAL A 131 4.65 -18.53 -8.16
C VAL A 131 5.68 -17.89 -9.11
N LYS A 132 6.98 -17.78 -8.81
CA LYS A 132 7.89 -18.73 -8.16
C LYS A 132 8.93 -17.89 -7.41
N THR A 133 8.96 -17.98 -6.09
CA THR A 133 10.16 -17.63 -5.33
C THR A 133 11.24 -18.63 -5.72
N ASP A 134 11.90 -18.40 -6.85
CA ASP A 134 13.21 -18.96 -7.09
C ASP A 134 14.15 -18.29 -6.07
N LEU A 135 14.21 -18.91 -4.89
CA LEU A 135 15.41 -19.10 -4.07
C LEU A 135 16.29 -17.87 -3.72
N LEU A 136 15.82 -16.63 -3.79
CA LEU A 136 16.71 -15.46 -3.56
C LEU A 136 16.38 -14.55 -2.37
N ILE A 137 15.34 -14.82 -1.59
CA ILE A 137 15.11 -14.14 -0.30
C ILE A 137 15.25 -15.13 0.87
N GLN A 138 16.35 -15.89 0.89
CA GLN A 138 16.86 -16.50 2.13
C GLN A 138 18.25 -16.00 2.54
N ASN A 139 18.86 -15.03 1.83
CA ASN A 139 20.28 -14.69 2.04
C ASN A 139 20.63 -13.23 2.38
N SER A 140 19.76 -12.43 3.03
CA SER A 140 20.25 -11.12 3.55
C SER A 140 19.60 -10.56 4.82
N MET A 141 18.83 -11.34 5.57
CA MET A 141 18.50 -10.97 6.96
C MET A 141 18.67 -12.18 7.87
N GLN A 142 19.92 -12.52 8.18
CA GLN A 142 20.17 -13.14 9.47
C GLN A 142 20.09 -12.05 10.55
N PRO A 143 19.20 -12.16 11.55
CA PRO A 143 19.26 -11.30 12.71
C PRO A 143 20.54 -11.61 13.47
N LEU A 144 21.46 -10.62 13.50
CA LEU A 144 22.63 -10.61 14.36
C LEU A 144 22.20 -10.34 15.81
N CYS A 145 21.51 -11.30 16.42
CA CYS A 145 21.13 -11.27 17.83
C CYS A 145 21.49 -12.60 18.51
N ASP A 146 22.77 -12.97 18.46
CA ASP A 146 23.36 -13.91 19.43
C ASP A 146 24.87 -13.66 19.49
N ILE A 147 25.26 -12.68 20.30
CA ILE A 147 26.59 -12.69 20.93
C ILE A 147 26.35 -12.47 22.42
N LYS A 148 26.12 -13.59 23.11
CA LYS A 148 26.46 -13.70 24.53
C LYS A 148 27.98 -13.67 24.62
N SER A 149 28.52 -12.77 25.43
CA SER A 149 29.72 -13.04 26.20
C SER A 149 29.59 -12.44 27.58
#